data_AF-A0A420W7M0-F1
#
_entry.id   AF-A0A420W7M0-F1
#
_cell.length_a   1.000
_cell.length_b   1.000
_cell.length_c   1.000
_cell.angle_alpha   90.00
_cell.angle_beta   90.00
_cell.angle_gamma   90.00
#
_symmetry.space_group_name_H-M   'P 1'
#
loop_
_entity.id
_entity.type
_entity.pdbx_description
1 polymer ?
#
loop_
_entity_poly.entity_id
_entity_poly.type
_entity_poly.pdbx_seq_one_letter_code
_entity_poly.pdbx_strand_id
1 'polypeptide(L)'
;MVKVKQERRSFPPLYTLKPSQQFSLFEEKLKETVNSLLQKRTTNRALKEVMKRKGWKELKKIEKKFKKFDSYPLEARKVIYNVFYRIFQRLDWALNSGSEREIEIKVWITSSIDYLNKVIKILEDNYG
;
A
#
# COMPACT_ATOMS: atom_id res chain seq x y z
N MET A 1 1.91 34.18 14.24
CA MET A 1 1.46 33.47 13.02
C MET A 1 2.35 32.23 12.85
N VAL A 2 1.92 31.08 13.34
CA VAL A 2 2.71 29.84 13.26
C VAL A 2 2.67 29.37 11.81
N LYS A 3 3.76 29.58 11.06
CA LYS A 3 3.94 28.95 9.74
C LYS A 3 4.15 27.46 9.98
N VAL A 4 3.07 26.69 9.91
CA VAL A 4 3.15 25.24 9.82
C VAL A 4 3.91 24.93 8.53
N LYS A 5 5.21 24.59 8.64
CA LYS A 5 5.94 23.98 7.53
C LYS A 5 5.22 22.66 7.27
N GLN A 6 4.38 22.61 6.25
CA GLN A 6 3.93 21.33 5.71
C GLN A 6 5.21 20.61 5.27
N GLU A 7 5.65 19.63 6.06
CA GLU A 7 6.62 18.66 5.59
C GLU A 7 6.11 18.15 4.26
N ARG A 8 6.95 18.26 3.21
CA ARG A 8 6.62 17.77 1.89
C ARG A 8 6.22 16.31 2.06
N ARG A 9 4.97 15.98 1.73
CA ARG A 9 4.49 14.59 1.75
C ARG A 9 5.49 13.75 0.95
N SER A 10 5.93 12.64 1.52
CA SER A 10 6.85 11.71 0.86
C SER A 10 6.23 10.96 -0.34
N PHE A 11 4.95 11.23 -0.62
CA PHE A 11 4.17 10.63 -1.69
C PHE A 11 3.31 11.69 -2.41
N PRO A 12 3.00 11.48 -3.71
CA PRO A 12 2.21 12.40 -4.51
C PRO A 12 0.81 12.64 -3.93
N PRO A 13 0.13 13.74 -4.33
CA PRO A 13 -1.23 14.02 -3.89
C PRO A 13 -2.21 12.94 -4.37
N LEU A 14 -2.50 11.95 -3.51
CA LEU A 14 -3.32 10.79 -3.86
C LEU A 14 -4.75 11.15 -4.27
N TYR A 15 -5.26 12.30 -3.82
CA TYR A 15 -6.62 12.76 -4.13
C TYR A 15 -6.81 13.12 -5.61
N THR A 16 -5.73 13.34 -6.37
CA THR A 16 -5.79 13.57 -7.82
C THR A 16 -5.73 12.26 -8.61
N LEU A 17 -5.51 11.13 -7.94
CA LEU A 17 -5.31 9.84 -8.57
C LEU A 17 -6.59 9.00 -8.52
N LYS A 18 -6.88 8.29 -9.61
CA LYS A 18 -7.89 7.24 -9.63
C LYS A 18 -7.49 6.08 -8.71
N PRO A 19 -8.45 5.32 -8.16
CA PRO A 19 -8.18 4.10 -7.39
C PRO A 19 -7.14 3.17 -8.00
N SER A 20 -7.21 2.89 -9.30
CA SER A 20 -6.23 2.07 -10.01
C SER A 20 -4.82 2.67 -10.00
N GLN A 21 -4.70 3.99 -10.16
CA GLN A 21 -3.42 4.70 -10.13
C GLN A 21 -2.81 4.71 -8.73
N GLN A 22 -3.63 4.87 -7.70
CA GLN A 22 -3.18 4.75 -6.30
C GLN A 22 -2.67 3.33 -6.01
N PHE A 23 -3.35 2.30 -6.53
CA PHE A 23 -2.88 0.92 -6.43
C PHE A 23 -1.57 0.68 -7.18
N SER A 24 -1.42 1.22 -8.40
CA SER A 24 -0.15 1.13 -9.15
C SER A 24 1.02 1.73 -8.38
N LEU A 25 0.82 2.89 -7.75
CA LEU A 25 1.83 3.50 -6.88
C LEU A 25 2.17 2.61 -5.68
N PHE A 26 1.16 1.99 -5.06
CA PHE A 26 1.39 1.04 -3.98
C PHE A 26 2.20 -0.17 -4.46
N GLU A 27 1.88 -0.73 -5.62
CA GLU A 27 2.59 -1.88 -6.18
C GLU A 27 4.06 -1.54 -6.48
N GLU A 28 4.32 -0.35 -7.01
CA GLU A 28 5.68 0.17 -7.24
C GLU A 28 6.45 0.26 -5.92
N LYS A 29 5.90 0.95 -4.91
CA LYS A 29 6.54 1.09 -3.59
C LYS A 29 6.75 -0.25 -2.91
N LEU A 30 5.82 -1.18 -3.07
CA LEU A 30 5.94 -2.54 -2.57
C LEU A 30 7.11 -3.28 -3.23
N LYS A 31 7.25 -3.19 -4.56
CA LYS A 31 8.39 -3.78 -5.29
C LYS A 31 9.72 -3.20 -4.82
N GLU A 32 9.83 -1.88 -4.74
CA GLU A 32 11.03 -1.19 -4.25
C GLU A 32 11.40 -1.65 -2.84
N THR A 33 10.40 -1.66 -1.95
CA THR A 33 10.59 -1.99 -0.53
C THR A 33 11.01 -3.45 -0.36
N VAL A 34 10.34 -4.39 -1.04
CA VAL A 34 10.73 -5.81 -1.03
C VAL A 34 12.16 -5.99 -1.54
N ASN A 35 12.53 -5.31 -2.63
CA ASN A 35 13.87 -5.41 -3.20
C ASN A 35 14.95 -4.86 -2.27
N SER A 36 14.66 -3.79 -1.52
CA SER A 36 15.58 -3.16 -0.57
C SER A 36 15.95 -4.04 0.64
N LEU A 37 15.17 -5.09 0.94
CA LEU A 37 15.46 -6.00 2.06
C LEU A 37 16.72 -6.84 1.83
N LEU A 38 17.62 -6.86 2.81
CA LEU A 38 18.89 -7.59 2.79
C LEU A 38 18.68 -9.09 2.53
N GLN A 39 19.21 -9.59 1.42
CA GLN A 39 18.97 -10.98 0.99
C GLN A 39 19.58 -12.04 1.92
N LYS A 40 20.65 -11.69 2.64
CA LYS A 40 21.37 -12.63 3.51
C LYS A 40 20.56 -13.10 4.73
N ARG A 41 19.47 -12.41 5.09
CA ARG A 41 18.62 -12.78 6.23
C ARG A 41 17.53 -13.75 5.81
N THR A 42 17.42 -14.88 6.52
CA THR A 42 16.47 -15.97 6.23
C THR A 42 15.02 -15.50 6.20
N THR A 43 14.62 -14.59 7.10
CA THR A 43 13.25 -14.05 7.14
C THR A 43 12.92 -13.17 5.94
N ASN A 44 13.90 -12.41 5.41
CA ASN A 44 13.74 -11.63 4.18
C ASN A 44 13.60 -12.55 2.96
N ARG A 45 14.38 -13.63 2.91
CA ARG A 45 14.29 -14.65 1.85
C ARG A 45 12.93 -15.32 1.86
N ALA A 46 12.42 -15.70 3.04
CA ALA A 46 11.09 -16.29 3.18
C ALA A 46 9.99 -15.34 2.68
N LEU A 47 10.04 -14.07 3.07
CA LEU A 47 9.08 -13.07 2.57
C LEU A 47 9.15 -12.91 1.05
N LYS A 48 10.37 -12.80 0.48
CA LYS A 48 10.56 -12.71 -0.98
C LYS A 48 9.98 -13.92 -1.71
N GLU A 49 10.19 -15.13 -1.18
CA GLU A 49 9.60 -16.35 -1.74
C GLU A 49 8.08 -16.36 -1.64
N VAL A 50 7.49 -15.95 -0.51
CA VAL A 50 6.03 -15.83 -0.36
C VAL A 50 5.46 -14.84 -1.37
N MET A 51 6.09 -13.67 -1.51
CA MET A 51 5.71 -12.67 -2.50
C MET A 51 5.82 -13.22 -3.93
N LYS A 52 6.91 -13.92 -4.25
CA LYS A 52 7.16 -14.54 -5.56
C LYS A 52 6.11 -15.59 -5.91
N ARG A 53 5.77 -16.48 -4.97
CA ARG A 53 4.87 -17.62 -5.21
C ARG A 53 3.41 -17.24 -5.22
N LYS A 54 2.96 -16.40 -4.27
CA LYS A 54 1.54 -16.11 -4.03
C LYS A 54 1.24 -14.63 -4.04
N GLY A 55 2.08 -13.80 -3.41
CA GLY A 55 1.82 -12.36 -3.25
C GLY A 55 1.59 -11.62 -4.57
N TRP A 56 2.44 -11.80 -5.59
CA TRP A 56 2.23 -11.12 -6.88
C TRP A 56 0.97 -11.58 -7.63
N LYS A 57 0.59 -12.85 -7.47
CA LYS A 57 -0.65 -13.37 -8.07
C LYS A 57 -1.87 -12.76 -7.38
N GLU A 58 -1.81 -12.59 -6.05
CA GLU A 58 -2.84 -11.92 -5.27
C GLU A 58 -2.93 -10.44 -5.60
N LEU A 59 -1.80 -9.73 -5.70
CA LEU A 59 -1.76 -8.33 -6.10
C LEU A 59 -2.38 -8.10 -7.47
N LYS A 60 -2.17 -8.99 -8.44
CA LYS A 60 -2.87 -8.93 -9.74
C LYS A 60 -4.38 -9.08 -9.63
N LYS A 61 -4.89 -9.83 -8.64
CA LYS A 61 -6.34 -9.91 -8.39
C LYS A 61 -6.86 -8.62 -7.78
N ILE A 62 -6.13 -8.07 -6.80
CA ILE A 62 -6.43 -6.79 -6.15
C ILE A 62 -6.43 -5.66 -7.19
N GLU A 63 -5.43 -5.63 -8.09
CA GLU A 63 -5.32 -4.65 -9.19
C GLU A 63 -6.59 -4.59 -10.03
N LYS A 64 -7.12 -5.75 -10.44
CA LYS A 64 -8.35 -5.84 -11.24
C LYS A 64 -9.55 -5.25 -10.49
N LYS A 65 -9.61 -5.40 -9.16
CA LYS A 65 -10.67 -4.81 -8.33
C LYS A 65 -10.56 -3.29 -8.30
N PHE A 66 -9.36 -2.76 -8.06
CA PHE A 66 -9.14 -1.31 -8.06
C PHE A 66 -9.40 -0.64 -9.42
N LYS A 67 -9.17 -1.33 -10.54
CA LYS A 67 -9.60 -0.87 -11.88
C LYS A 67 -11.12 -0.71 -12.00
N LYS A 68 -11.91 -1.62 -11.38
CA LYS A 68 -13.38 -1.47 -11.34
C LYS A 68 -13.80 -0.29 -10.47
N PHE A 69 -13.08 -0.02 -9.39
CA PHE A 69 -13.40 1.08 -8.49
C PHE A 69 -13.17 2.47 -9.09
N ASP A 70 -12.49 2.58 -10.24
CA ASP A 70 -12.34 3.85 -10.95
C ASP A 70 -13.68 4.47 -11.36
N SER A 71 -14.70 3.64 -11.63
CA SER A 71 -16.05 4.09 -11.99
C SER A 71 -17.00 4.21 -10.80
N TYR A 72 -16.53 3.94 -9.58
CA TYR A 72 -17.39 4.00 -8.39
C TYR A 72 -17.75 5.45 -8.01
N PRO A 73 -18.83 5.64 -7.23
CA PRO A 73 -19.20 6.94 -6.69
C PRO A 73 -18.06 7.63 -5.92
N LEU A 74 -18.17 8.95 -5.76
CA LEU A 74 -17.12 9.76 -5.14
C LEU A 74 -16.86 9.32 -3.68
N GLU A 75 -17.88 8.88 -2.97
CA GLU A 75 -17.85 8.40 -1.59
C GLU A 75 -16.93 7.19 -1.46
N ALA A 76 -17.13 6.18 -2.31
CA ALA A 76 -16.28 4.99 -2.37
C ALA A 76 -14.83 5.37 -2.72
N ARG A 77 -14.63 6.29 -3.68
CA ARG A 77 -13.28 6.76 -4.05
C ARG A 77 -12.59 7.53 -2.93
N LYS A 78 -13.33 8.28 -2.10
CA LYS A 78 -12.81 8.93 -0.88
C LYS A 78 -12.35 7.91 0.16
N VAL A 79 -13.09 6.80 0.33
CA VAL A 79 -12.65 5.69 1.21
C VAL A 79 -11.33 5.12 0.72
N ILE A 80 -11.22 4.85 -0.58
CA ILE A 80 -9.98 4.34 -1.19
C ILE A 80 -8.80 5.30 -0.99
N TYR A 81 -9.02 6.61 -1.19
CA TYR A 81 -8.03 7.63 -0.89
C TYR A 81 -7.52 7.55 0.55
N ASN A 82 -8.42 7.48 1.53
CA ASN A 82 -8.05 7.39 2.94
C ASN A 82 -7.26 6.10 3.25
N VAL A 83 -7.63 5.00 2.60
CA VAL A 83 -6.95 3.70 2.72
C VAL A 83 -5.50 3.81 2.24
N PHE A 84 -5.27 4.32 1.02
CA PHE A 84 -3.91 4.47 0.51
C PHE A 84 -3.11 5.52 1.26
N TYR A 85 -3.74 6.63 1.66
CA TYR A 85 -3.09 7.63 2.51
C TYR A 85 -2.52 6.99 3.79
N ARG A 86 -3.32 6.15 4.47
CA ARG A 86 -2.88 5.43 5.67
C ARG A 86 -1.78 4.40 5.38
N ILE A 87 -1.87 3.69 4.25
CA ILE A 87 -0.84 2.73 3.82
C ILE A 87 0.49 3.45 3.61
N PHE A 88 0.52 4.58 2.91
CA PHE A 88 1.76 5.31 2.65
C PHE A 88 2.29 6.03 3.89
N GLN A 89 1.43 6.54 4.78
CA GLN A 89 1.86 7.07 6.06
C GLN A 89 2.58 5.99 6.91
N ARG A 90 2.06 4.76 6.91
CA ARG A 90 2.70 3.63 7.60
C ARG A 90 4.02 3.21 6.94
N LEU A 91 4.13 3.30 5.62
CA LEU A 91 5.39 3.07 4.92
C LEU A 91 6.44 4.07 5.38
N ASP A 92 6.09 5.36 5.42
CA ASP A 92 6.98 6.42 5.86
C ASP A 92 7.49 6.17 7.29
N TRP A 93 6.60 5.77 8.20
CA TRP A 93 6.99 5.38 9.54
C TRP A 93 7.91 4.15 9.56
N ALA A 94 7.58 3.11 8.79
CA ALA A 94 8.39 1.89 8.70
C ALA A 94 9.80 2.15 8.11
N LEU A 95 9.93 3.11 7.19
CA LEU A 95 11.22 3.51 6.63
C LEU A 95 12.09 4.26 7.64
N ASN A 96 11.46 4.97 8.58
CA ASN A 96 12.11 5.82 9.58
C ASN A 96 12.31 5.15 10.95
N SER A 97 11.94 3.88 11.15
CA SER A 97 12.00 3.19 12.46
C SER A 97 13.40 2.69 12.88
N GLY A 98 14.47 3.30 12.35
CA GLY A 98 15.84 3.05 12.79
C GLY A 98 16.23 1.56 12.77
N SER A 99 16.58 1.02 13.94
CA SER A 99 16.97 -0.40 14.10
C SER A 99 15.86 -1.39 13.79
N GLU A 100 14.59 -0.98 13.90
CA GLU A 100 13.41 -1.83 13.67
C GLU A 100 12.91 -1.76 12.21
N ARG A 101 13.52 -0.92 11.37
CA ARG A 101 13.13 -0.69 9.96
C ARG A 101 12.79 -1.96 9.20
N GLU A 102 13.61 -2.99 9.35
CA GLU A 102 13.37 -4.25 8.62
C GLU A 102 12.09 -4.97 9.09
N ILE A 103 11.84 -4.99 10.40
CA ILE A 103 10.64 -5.62 10.96
C ILE A 103 9.42 -4.81 10.52
N GLU A 104 9.48 -3.49 10.63
CA GLU A 104 8.35 -2.63 10.28
C GLU A 104 8.03 -2.64 8.79
N ILE A 105 9.03 -2.77 7.93
CA ILE A 105 8.79 -3.00 6.50
C ILE A 105 8.02 -4.30 6.27
N LYS A 106 8.39 -5.40 6.94
CA LYS A 106 7.68 -6.68 6.79
C LYS A 106 6.23 -6.58 7.24
N VAL A 107 6.01 -5.93 8.39
CA VAL A 107 4.67 -5.67 8.93
C VAL A 107 3.86 -4.78 7.99
N TRP A 108 4.47 -3.74 7.43
CA TRP A 108 3.83 -2.88 6.45
C TRP A 108 3.39 -3.67 5.21
N ILE A 109 4.25 -4.53 4.67
CA ILE A 109 3.94 -5.35 3.49
C ILE A 109 2.71 -6.24 3.75
N THR A 110 2.75 -7.05 4.82
CA THR A 110 1.68 -8.01 5.10
C THR A 110 0.39 -7.33 5.48
N SER A 111 0.43 -6.36 6.40
CA SER A 111 -0.76 -5.66 6.88
C SER A 111 -1.41 -4.79 5.81
N SER A 112 -0.65 -4.25 4.86
CA SER A 112 -1.21 -3.46 3.75
C SER A 112 -2.01 -4.35 2.79
N ILE A 113 -1.49 -5.52 2.43
CA ILE A 113 -2.20 -6.45 1.54
C ILE A 113 -3.50 -6.94 2.21
N ASP A 114 -3.43 -7.35 3.47
CA ASP A 114 -4.61 -7.77 4.24
C ASP A 114 -5.65 -6.64 4.35
N TYR A 115 -5.19 -5.40 4.55
CA TYR A 115 -6.08 -4.25 4.65
C TYR A 115 -6.77 -3.96 3.31
N LEU A 116 -6.04 -4.02 2.19
CA LEU A 116 -6.64 -3.84 0.86
C LEU A 116 -7.70 -4.89 0.56
N ASN A 117 -7.47 -6.17 0.92
CA ASN A 117 -8.47 -7.22 0.77
C ASN A 117 -9.74 -6.94 1.59
N LYS A 118 -9.60 -6.50 2.85
CA LYS A 118 -10.74 -6.13 3.70
C LYS A 118 -11.53 -4.96 3.10
N VAL A 119 -10.82 -3.94 2.61
CA VAL A 119 -11.44 -2.76 1.97
C VAL A 119 -12.17 -3.15 0.69
N ILE A 120 -11.57 -4.00 -0.15
CA ILE A 120 -12.24 -4.53 -1.35
C ILE A 120 -13.57 -5.18 -0.97
N LYS A 121 -13.57 -6.07 0.03
CA LYS A 121 -14.80 -6.74 0.46
C LYS A 121 -15.87 -5.74 0.89
N ILE A 122 -15.51 -4.77 1.74
CA ILE A 122 -16.44 -3.73 2.19
C ILE A 122 -16.99 -2.92 1.01
N LEU A 123 -16.16 -2.54 0.05
CA LEU A 123 -16.60 -1.76 -1.11
C LEU A 123 -17.49 -2.57 -2.05
N GLU A 124 -17.22 -3.85 -2.24
CA GLU A 124 -18.09 -4.74 -3.02
C GLU A 124 -19.43 -4.97 -2.30
N ASP A 125 -19.45 -5.12 -0.98
CA ASP A 125 -20.70 -5.30 -0.22
C ASP A 125 -21.60 -4.05 -0.23
N ASN A 126 -21.04 -2.84 -0.43
CA ASN A 126 -21.79 -1.58 -0.38
C ASN A 126 -22.08 -0.94 -1.74
N TYR A 127 -21.31 -1.28 -2.78
CA TYR A 127 -21.36 -0.62 -4.09
C TYR A 127 -21.23 -1.59 -5.28
N GLY A 128 -21.05 -2.89 -5.02
CA GLY A 128 -20.85 -3.94 -6.03
C GLY A 128 -22.12 -4.61 -6.51
#